data_AF-A0A8J3UBF7-F1
#
_entry.id   AF-A0A8J3UBF7-F1
#
_cell.length_a   1.000
_cell.length_b   1.000
_cell.length_c   1.000
_cell.angle_alpha   90.00
_cell.angle_beta   90.00
_cell.angle_gamma   90.00
#
_symmetry.space_group_name_H-M   'P 1'
#
loop_
_entity.id
_entity.type
_entity.pdbx_description
1 polymer ?
#
loop_
_entity_poly.entity_id
_entity_poly.type
_entity_poly.pdbx_seq_one_letter_code
_entity_poly.pdbx_strand_id
1 'polypeptide(L)'
;MPSADWTRAVATMVPPVSERTWTAVLLVGVSTVAGAWLARRNSRRLTAWLAITSALMLVTALADLLPDAWSDAVACGVPLWAVGLAAAFGFLMITHHNRRSCACDLEITQPRAAEHAPGRHRRVRGVVGAAVFGGLETAAALTLHRAIEGATLALNATLIVVIALMVHSASEGLALAALLDVGGQRLTPWLVVACVSPAVGVLAATLSPLPGQVVPILLGMVTGVAVRTAIAGMHHAASRHERAIVSKRHLDVAAAIVVTGGVVLVGAYGVRTHREHDDHAAASASGTPTAAPTSTPAATASPMTRADLGTAVASGRMSLADVLRDDGGVAGRVGVLWVLRHLPDYGSARAAALLAAAGVDRRSQVDDLDSRERSALIKAFPRSTTVPGRRP
;
A
#
# COMPACT_ATOMS: atom_id res chain seq x y z
N MET A 1 38.74 3.03 -12.94
CA MET A 1 38.08 1.72 -13.02
C MET A 1 37.77 1.27 -11.60
N PRO A 2 36.53 0.93 -11.24
CA PRO A 2 36.20 0.37 -9.93
C PRO A 2 37.00 -0.93 -9.75
N SER A 3 37.70 -1.10 -8.62
CA SER A 3 38.41 -2.33 -8.31
C SER A 3 37.41 -3.49 -8.14
N ALA A 4 37.82 -4.72 -8.49
CA ALA A 4 37.02 -5.94 -8.33
C ALA A 4 36.61 -6.23 -6.86
N ASP A 5 37.11 -5.45 -5.93
CA ASP A 5 36.77 -5.51 -4.51
C ASP A 5 35.48 -4.73 -4.21
N TRP A 6 35.18 -3.68 -4.99
CA TRP A 6 33.96 -2.90 -4.81
C TRP A 6 32.71 -3.67 -5.23
N THR A 7 32.79 -4.45 -6.32
CA THR A 7 31.69 -5.32 -6.76
C THR A 7 31.43 -6.45 -5.77
N ARG A 8 32.46 -7.03 -5.15
CA ARG A 8 32.30 -8.02 -4.08
C ARG A 8 31.71 -7.42 -2.80
N ALA A 9 32.15 -6.23 -2.41
CA ALA A 9 31.62 -5.54 -1.23
C ALA A 9 30.13 -5.19 -1.38
N VAL A 10 29.71 -4.69 -2.55
CA VAL A 10 28.30 -4.38 -2.82
C VAL A 10 27.46 -5.66 -2.92
N ALA A 11 27.98 -6.72 -3.56
CA ALA A 11 27.27 -7.99 -3.67
C ALA A 11 27.00 -8.66 -2.31
N THR A 12 27.83 -8.42 -1.30
CA THR A 12 27.60 -8.92 0.07
C THR A 12 26.60 -8.07 0.88
N MET A 13 26.35 -6.81 0.48
CA MET A 13 25.48 -5.91 1.23
C MET A 13 24.02 -5.95 0.79
N VAL A 14 23.73 -6.37 -0.45
CA VAL A 14 22.35 -6.45 -0.95
C VAL A 14 21.81 -7.86 -0.68
N PRO A 15 20.81 -8.02 0.21
CA PRO A 15 20.20 -9.33 0.42
C PRO A 15 19.62 -9.83 -0.91
N PRO A 16 19.77 -11.12 -1.23
CA PRO A 16 19.26 -11.67 -2.48
C PRO A 16 17.75 -11.45 -2.55
N VAL A 17 17.29 -10.78 -3.62
CA VAL A 17 15.87 -10.60 -3.89
C VAL A 17 15.23 -11.98 -4.01
N SER A 18 14.13 -12.20 -3.29
CA SER A 18 13.48 -13.50 -3.29
C SER A 18 13.02 -13.91 -4.70
N GLU A 19 13.15 -15.19 -5.03
CA GLU A 19 12.66 -15.76 -6.30
C GLU A 19 11.15 -15.47 -6.51
N ARG A 20 10.40 -15.36 -5.41
CA ARG A 20 8.97 -15.00 -5.41
C ARG A 20 8.73 -13.59 -5.95
N THR A 21 9.58 -12.62 -5.59
CA THR A 21 9.46 -11.23 -6.07
C THR A 21 9.66 -11.17 -7.59
N TRP A 22 10.66 -11.88 -8.12
CA TRP A 22 10.87 -11.94 -9.57
C TRP A 22 9.74 -12.65 -10.32
N THR A 23 9.19 -13.71 -9.73
CA THR A 23 8.00 -14.38 -10.27
C THR A 23 6.81 -13.43 -10.34
N ALA A 24 6.59 -12.63 -9.29
CA ALA A 24 5.54 -11.61 -9.28
C ALA A 24 5.74 -10.53 -10.36
N VAL A 25 6.97 -10.02 -10.52
CA VAL A 25 7.31 -9.05 -11.58
C VAL A 25 7.02 -9.63 -12.97
N LEU A 26 7.38 -10.90 -13.20
CA LEU A 26 7.10 -11.57 -14.47
C LEU A 26 5.60 -11.73 -14.72
N LEU A 27 4.83 -12.14 -13.72
CA LEU A 27 3.38 -12.24 -13.80
C LEU A 27 2.72 -10.89 -14.12
N VAL A 28 3.18 -9.83 -13.47
CA VAL A 28 2.75 -8.44 -13.72
C VAL A 28 3.07 -8.02 -15.16
N GLY A 29 4.28 -8.30 -15.65
CA GLY A 29 4.67 -8.06 -17.04
C GLY A 29 3.77 -8.78 -18.04
N VAL A 30 3.58 -10.10 -17.87
CA VAL A 30 2.70 -10.92 -18.72
C VAL A 30 1.27 -10.39 -18.71
N SER A 31 0.76 -10.00 -17.53
CA SER A 31 -0.58 -9.45 -17.39
C SER A 31 -0.76 -8.17 -18.20
N THR A 32 0.25 -7.28 -18.20
CA THR A 32 0.28 -6.07 -19.06
C THR A 32 0.12 -6.40 -20.53
N VAL A 33 0.93 -7.35 -21.01
CA VAL A 33 0.96 -7.74 -22.42
C VAL A 33 -0.39 -8.33 -22.80
N ALA A 34 -0.96 -9.16 -21.94
CA ALA A 34 -2.30 -9.72 -22.12
C ALA A 34 -3.36 -8.62 -22.20
N GLY A 35 -3.29 -7.61 -21.34
CA GLY A 35 -4.15 -6.43 -21.37
C GLY A 35 -4.05 -5.63 -22.67
N ALA A 36 -2.83 -5.31 -23.09
CA ALA A 36 -2.56 -4.60 -24.32
C ALA A 36 -3.03 -5.38 -25.56
N TRP A 37 -2.84 -6.70 -25.56
CA TRP A 37 -3.33 -7.60 -26.61
C TRP A 37 -4.86 -7.67 -26.64
N LEU A 38 -5.51 -7.77 -25.47
CA LEU A 38 -6.96 -7.79 -25.36
C LEU A 38 -7.59 -6.50 -25.90
N ALA A 39 -6.93 -5.35 -25.69
CA ALA A 39 -7.37 -4.07 -26.21
C ALA A 39 -7.45 -4.05 -27.74
N ARG A 40 -6.43 -4.60 -28.40
CA ARG A 40 -6.40 -4.71 -29.87
C ARG A 40 -7.48 -5.64 -30.41
N ARG A 41 -7.81 -6.70 -29.67
CA ARG A 41 -8.77 -7.71 -30.14
C ARG A 41 -10.23 -7.32 -29.89
N ASN A 42 -10.52 -6.49 -28.89
CA ASN A 42 -11.89 -6.28 -28.41
C ASN A 42 -12.24 -4.81 -28.15
N SER A 43 -11.98 -3.95 -29.14
CA SER A 43 -12.20 -2.49 -29.04
C SER A 43 -13.61 -2.08 -28.59
N ARG A 44 -14.63 -2.85 -28.96
CA ARG A 44 -16.04 -2.59 -28.57
C ARG A 44 -16.32 -2.80 -27.08
N ARG A 45 -15.56 -3.65 -26.37
CA ARG A 45 -15.78 -3.91 -24.94
C ARG A 45 -14.87 -3.08 -24.02
N LEU A 46 -13.98 -2.27 -24.58
CA LEU A 46 -13.01 -1.47 -23.83
C LEU A 46 -13.65 -0.61 -22.74
N THR A 47 -14.79 0.03 -23.03
CA THR A 47 -15.45 0.93 -22.07
C THR A 47 -15.90 0.21 -20.80
N ALA A 48 -16.43 -1.01 -20.93
CA ALA A 48 -16.87 -1.80 -19.78
C ALA A 48 -15.67 -2.27 -18.94
N TRP A 49 -14.61 -2.74 -19.60
CA TRP A 49 -13.37 -3.13 -18.92
C TRP A 49 -12.71 -1.97 -18.19
N LEU A 50 -12.62 -0.79 -18.82
CA LEU A 50 -12.11 0.42 -18.18
C LEU A 50 -12.90 0.82 -16.94
N ALA A 51 -14.23 0.70 -16.97
CA ALA A 51 -15.07 0.99 -15.81
C ALA A 51 -14.78 0.02 -14.64
N ILE A 52 -14.77 -1.29 -14.92
CA ILE A 52 -14.52 -2.34 -13.92
C ILE A 52 -13.13 -2.15 -13.31
N THR A 53 -12.12 -1.96 -14.14
CA THR A 53 -10.77 -1.64 -13.72
C THR A 53 -10.71 -0.43 -12.81
N SER A 54 -11.34 0.68 -13.23
CA SER A 54 -11.25 1.94 -12.50
C SER A 54 -11.88 1.80 -11.12
N ALA A 55 -12.99 1.06 -11.03
CA ALA A 55 -13.61 0.74 -9.76
C ALA A 55 -12.72 -0.17 -8.88
N LEU A 56 -12.12 -1.21 -9.44
CA LEU A 56 -11.18 -2.07 -8.70
C LEU A 56 -9.97 -1.30 -8.19
N MET A 57 -9.37 -0.44 -9.02
CA MET A 57 -8.27 0.44 -8.63
C MET A 57 -8.66 1.37 -7.48
N LEU A 58 -9.87 1.94 -7.52
CA LEU A 58 -10.38 2.78 -6.43
C LEU A 58 -10.51 1.99 -5.13
N VAL A 59 -11.07 0.78 -5.20
CA VAL A 59 -11.24 -0.09 -4.03
C VAL A 59 -9.87 -0.45 -3.45
N THR A 60 -8.90 -0.87 -4.26
CA THR A 60 -7.54 -1.17 -3.78
C THR A 60 -6.87 0.05 -3.16
N ALA A 61 -6.97 1.23 -3.78
CA ALA A 61 -6.38 2.44 -3.20
C ALA A 61 -6.97 2.76 -1.81
N LEU A 62 -8.29 2.62 -1.65
CA LEU A 62 -8.97 2.99 -0.40
C LEU A 62 -8.94 1.91 0.69
N ALA A 63 -8.89 0.63 0.31
CA ALA A 63 -8.99 -0.48 1.25
C ALA A 63 -7.65 -1.17 1.55
N ASP A 64 -6.63 -0.95 0.72
CA ASP A 64 -5.29 -1.55 0.88
C ASP A 64 -4.25 -0.46 1.16
N LEU A 65 -4.03 0.45 0.19
CA LEU A 65 -2.96 1.44 0.29
C LEU A 65 -3.19 2.48 1.40
N LEU A 66 -4.43 2.98 1.54
CA LEU A 66 -4.72 4.02 2.53
C LEU A 66 -4.63 3.50 3.98
N PRO A 67 -5.20 2.35 4.35
CA PRO A 67 -5.03 1.77 5.68
C PRO A 67 -3.57 1.45 6.01
N ASP A 68 -2.81 0.94 5.04
CA ASP A 68 -1.38 0.63 5.22
C ASP A 68 -0.56 1.92 5.43
N ALA A 69 -0.80 2.96 4.63
CA ALA A 69 -0.15 4.26 4.83
C ALA A 69 -0.44 4.84 6.22
N TRP A 70 -1.66 4.65 6.72
CA TRP A 70 -2.08 5.13 8.04
C TRP A 70 -1.42 4.34 9.17
N SER A 71 -1.43 3.00 9.09
CA SER A 71 -0.83 2.13 10.12
C SER A 71 0.69 2.34 10.21
N ASP A 72 1.36 2.43 9.06
CA ASP A 72 2.80 2.70 8.97
C ASP A 72 3.16 4.09 9.50
N ALA A 73 2.32 5.10 9.25
CA ALA A 73 2.53 6.44 9.79
C ALA A 73 2.49 6.44 11.32
N VAL A 74 1.50 5.76 11.91
CA VAL A 74 1.41 5.62 13.37
C VAL A 74 2.62 4.85 13.93
N ALA A 75 3.04 3.78 13.25
CA ALA A 75 4.19 2.98 13.68
C ALA A 75 5.51 3.78 13.62
N CYS A 76 5.69 4.61 12.60
CA CYS A 76 6.90 5.40 12.38
C CYS A 76 6.87 6.79 13.06
N GLY A 77 5.80 7.13 13.79
CA GLY A 77 5.64 8.44 14.43
C GLY A 77 5.44 9.59 13.43
N VAL A 78 5.03 9.28 12.19
CA VAL A 78 4.70 10.29 11.17
C VAL A 78 3.31 10.83 11.46
N PRO A 79 3.12 12.16 11.50
CA PRO A 79 1.81 12.72 11.76
C PRO A 79 0.85 12.41 10.62
N LEU A 80 -0.36 11.97 10.94
CA LEU A 80 -1.38 11.54 9.97
C LEU A 80 -1.78 12.62 8.96
N TRP A 81 -1.68 13.90 9.34
CA TRP A 81 -1.94 15.00 8.41
C TRP A 81 -0.91 15.04 7.27
N ALA A 82 0.32 14.58 7.48
CA ALA A 82 1.34 14.53 6.43
C ALA A 82 0.99 13.50 5.36
N VAL A 83 0.47 12.33 5.76
CA VAL A 83 -0.07 11.31 4.83
C VAL A 83 -1.25 11.87 4.05
N GLY A 84 -2.18 12.54 4.73
CA GLY A 84 -3.33 13.19 4.09
C GLY A 84 -2.94 14.29 3.08
N LEU A 85 -1.96 15.13 3.43
CA LEU A 85 -1.42 16.14 2.52
C LEU A 85 -0.68 15.52 1.33
N ALA A 86 0.07 14.44 1.55
CA ALA A 86 0.73 13.71 0.47
C ALA A 86 -0.30 13.11 -0.51
N ALA A 87 -1.37 12.51 0.00
CA ALA A 87 -2.48 12.02 -0.81
C ALA A 87 -3.17 13.16 -1.59
N ALA A 88 -3.49 14.26 -0.94
CA ALA A 88 -4.05 15.44 -1.61
C ALA A 88 -3.10 15.96 -2.70
N PHE A 89 -1.80 16.01 -2.42
CA PHE A 89 -0.78 16.43 -3.39
C PHE A 89 -0.73 15.49 -4.60
N GLY A 90 -0.68 14.17 -4.40
CA GLY A 90 -0.72 13.19 -5.48
C GLY A 90 -1.98 13.32 -6.35
N PHE A 91 -3.14 13.49 -5.72
CA PHE A 91 -4.42 13.71 -6.41
C PHE A 91 -4.42 15.01 -7.24
N LEU A 92 -3.94 16.11 -6.66
CA LEU A 92 -3.89 17.42 -7.31
C LEU A 92 -2.87 17.44 -8.45
N MET A 93 -1.72 16.79 -8.27
CA MET A 93 -0.69 16.68 -9.30
C MET A 93 -1.27 16.06 -10.58
N ILE A 94 -1.98 14.94 -10.48
CA ILE A 94 -2.63 14.30 -11.64
C ILE A 94 -3.75 15.17 -12.19
N THR A 95 -4.54 15.81 -11.32
CA THR A 95 -5.61 16.71 -11.75
C THR A 95 -5.07 17.88 -12.58
N HIS A 96 -3.95 18.45 -12.17
CA HIS A 96 -3.32 19.60 -12.84
C HIS A 96 -2.80 19.23 -14.23
N HIS A 97 -2.09 18.10 -14.35
CA HIS A 97 -1.60 17.60 -15.65
C HIS A 97 -2.77 17.29 -16.59
N ASN A 98 -3.82 16.61 -16.10
CA ASN A 98 -5.01 16.33 -16.91
C ASN A 98 -5.73 17.61 -17.39
N ARG A 99 -5.76 18.67 -16.58
CA ARG A 99 -6.41 19.94 -16.95
C ARG A 99 -5.68 20.66 -18.08
N ARG A 100 -4.34 20.61 -18.09
CA ARG A 100 -3.53 21.23 -19.16
C ARG A 100 -3.71 20.52 -20.49
N SER A 101 -3.86 19.19 -20.48
CA SER A 101 -4.08 18.41 -21.70
C SER A 101 -5.43 18.69 -22.37
N CYS A 102 -6.47 19.07 -21.61
CA CYS A 102 -7.79 19.39 -22.19
C CYS A 102 -7.94 20.83 -22.67
N ALA A 103 -7.06 21.75 -22.31
CA ALA A 103 -7.20 23.17 -22.66
C ALA A 103 -6.89 23.46 -24.15
N CYS A 104 -6.22 22.56 -24.87
CA CYS A 104 -5.87 22.74 -26.28
C CYS A 104 -6.94 22.27 -27.27
N ASP A 105 -7.99 21.55 -26.84
CA ASP A 105 -9.03 21.03 -27.76
C ASP A 105 -10.17 22.02 -28.01
N LEU A 106 -10.29 23.08 -27.20
CA LEU A 106 -11.39 24.06 -27.35
C LEU A 106 -11.16 25.10 -28.46
N GLU A 107 -9.94 25.18 -29.02
CA GLU A 107 -9.60 26.20 -30.04
C GLU A 107 -9.77 25.69 -31.49
N ILE A 108 -10.13 24.41 -31.71
CA ILE A 108 -10.28 23.84 -33.06
C ILE A 108 -11.76 23.75 -33.51
N THR A 109 -12.72 23.96 -32.61
CA THR A 109 -14.16 23.75 -32.89
C THR A 109 -15.02 25.02 -32.92
N GLN A 110 -14.45 26.19 -33.25
CA GLN A 110 -15.26 27.27 -33.82
C GLN A 110 -15.15 27.25 -35.35
N PRO A 111 -16.12 26.66 -36.06
CA PRO A 111 -16.32 26.96 -37.47
C PRO A 111 -16.87 28.39 -37.57
N ARG A 112 -15.97 29.39 -37.52
CA ARG A 112 -16.31 30.69 -38.10
C ARG A 112 -16.39 30.49 -39.60
N ALA A 113 -17.62 30.52 -40.09
CA ALA A 113 -17.94 30.69 -41.49
C ALA A 113 -17.22 31.94 -42.01
N ALA A 114 -16.08 31.73 -42.65
CA ALA A 114 -15.49 32.64 -43.60
C ALA A 114 -14.55 31.79 -44.44
N GLU A 115 -15.05 31.43 -45.63
CA GLU A 115 -14.29 30.93 -46.75
C GLU A 115 -12.97 31.68 -46.83
N HIS A 116 -11.83 31.07 -46.53
CA HIS A 116 -10.51 31.43 -47.05
C HIS A 116 -9.69 30.15 -46.93
N ALA A 117 -9.02 29.76 -48.02
CA ALA A 117 -8.18 28.58 -48.07
C ALA A 117 -6.73 28.93 -47.66
N PRO A 118 -6.28 28.56 -46.44
CA PRO A 118 -4.86 28.42 -46.21
C PRO A 118 -4.47 27.00 -45.74
N GLY A 119 -3.65 26.36 -46.57
CA GLY A 119 -2.46 25.63 -46.16
C GLY A 119 -2.62 24.34 -45.35
N ARG A 120 -2.45 23.20 -46.05
CA ARG A 120 -2.18 21.85 -45.50
C ARG A 120 -1.15 21.80 -44.34
N HIS A 121 -0.28 22.81 -44.22
CA HIS A 121 0.77 22.87 -43.20
C HIS A 121 0.28 23.10 -41.76
N ARG A 122 -0.86 23.77 -41.53
CA ARG A 122 -1.34 24.02 -40.15
C ARG A 122 -1.96 22.77 -39.52
N ARG A 123 -2.56 21.89 -40.34
CA ARG A 123 -3.12 20.60 -39.91
C ARG A 123 -2.04 19.62 -39.45
N VAL A 124 -0.91 19.57 -40.14
CA VAL A 124 0.21 18.71 -39.75
C VAL A 124 0.84 19.17 -38.42
N ARG A 125 1.00 20.49 -38.22
CA ARG A 125 1.61 21.02 -36.99
C ARG A 125 0.71 20.87 -35.75
N GLY A 126 -0.61 20.98 -35.91
CA GLY A 126 -1.58 20.76 -34.82
C GLY A 126 -1.70 19.28 -34.42
N VAL A 127 -1.70 18.36 -35.38
CA VAL A 127 -1.78 16.92 -35.11
C VAL A 127 -0.48 16.38 -34.50
N VAL A 128 0.68 16.89 -34.93
CA VAL A 128 1.98 16.52 -34.36
C VAL A 128 2.14 17.06 -32.92
N GLY A 129 1.67 18.27 -32.63
CA GLY A 129 1.69 18.82 -31.27
C GLY A 129 0.79 18.05 -30.29
N ALA A 130 -0.45 17.75 -30.69
CA ALA A 130 -1.40 17.06 -29.81
C ALA A 130 -1.04 15.57 -29.58
N ALA A 131 -0.55 14.86 -30.61
CA ALA A 131 -0.22 13.44 -30.50
C ALA A 131 1.11 13.18 -29.77
N VAL A 132 2.10 14.07 -29.93
CA VAL A 132 3.43 13.87 -29.33
C VAL A 132 3.45 14.23 -27.84
N PHE A 133 2.75 15.27 -27.40
CA PHE A 133 2.76 15.66 -25.99
C PHE A 133 1.77 14.86 -25.14
N GLY A 134 0.58 14.51 -25.66
CA GLY A 134 -0.42 13.76 -24.89
C GLY A 134 -0.06 12.28 -24.66
N GLY A 135 0.49 11.60 -25.67
CA GLY A 135 0.83 10.18 -25.58
C GLY A 135 2.12 9.90 -24.81
N LEU A 136 3.13 10.77 -24.95
CA LEU A 136 4.43 10.61 -24.31
C LEU A 136 4.33 10.79 -22.78
N GLU A 137 3.67 11.85 -22.35
CA GLU A 137 3.54 12.19 -20.93
C GLU A 137 2.73 11.12 -20.18
N THR A 138 1.62 10.68 -20.76
CA THR A 138 0.79 9.62 -20.17
C THR A 138 1.54 8.29 -20.10
N ALA A 139 2.28 7.91 -21.14
CA ALA A 139 3.08 6.69 -21.12
C ALA A 139 4.26 6.77 -20.14
N ALA A 140 4.90 7.93 -20.01
CA ALA A 140 5.94 8.16 -19.01
C ALA A 140 5.38 8.10 -17.57
N ALA A 141 4.22 8.72 -17.32
CA ALA A 141 3.55 8.66 -16.03
C ALA A 141 3.15 7.23 -15.64
N LEU A 142 2.60 6.45 -16.59
CA LEU A 142 2.32 5.02 -16.39
C LEU A 142 3.61 4.24 -16.09
N THR A 143 4.68 4.49 -16.83
CA THR A 143 5.97 3.80 -16.60
C THR A 143 6.49 4.07 -15.18
N LEU A 144 6.45 5.33 -14.74
CA LEU A 144 6.87 5.72 -13.39
C LEU A 144 5.96 5.10 -12.31
N HIS A 145 4.64 5.11 -12.53
CA HIS A 145 3.68 4.48 -11.62
C HIS A 145 4.03 3.00 -11.40
N ARG A 146 4.32 2.28 -12.48
CA ARG A 146 4.69 0.87 -12.45
C ARG A 146 6.05 0.59 -11.81
N ALA A 147 7.00 1.53 -11.93
CA ALA A 147 8.23 1.44 -11.15
C ALA A 147 7.94 1.56 -9.65
N ILE A 148 6.97 2.39 -9.25
CA ILE A 148 6.56 2.48 -7.84
C ILE A 148 5.88 1.18 -7.40
N GLU A 149 5.04 0.55 -8.24
CA GLU A 149 4.48 -0.78 -7.95
C GLU A 149 5.54 -1.88 -7.82
N GLY A 150 6.58 -1.83 -8.65
CA GLY A 150 7.73 -2.70 -8.51
C GLY A 150 8.44 -2.53 -7.17
N ALA A 151 8.62 -1.28 -6.73
CA ALA A 151 9.20 -0.99 -5.43
C ALA A 151 8.33 -1.53 -4.28
N THR A 152 7.00 -1.43 -4.36
CA THR A 152 6.10 -1.99 -3.34
C THR A 152 6.10 -3.53 -3.35
N LEU A 153 6.22 -4.18 -4.51
CA LEU A 153 6.40 -5.64 -4.61
C LEU A 153 7.65 -6.14 -3.90
N ALA A 154 8.74 -5.37 -3.92
CA ALA A 154 9.95 -5.73 -3.18
C ALA A 154 9.72 -5.74 -1.67
N LEU A 155 8.81 -4.90 -1.18
CA LEU A 155 8.50 -4.75 0.24
C LEU A 155 7.42 -5.72 0.71
N ASN A 156 6.40 -6.02 -0.12
CA ASN A 156 5.22 -6.76 0.31
C ASN A 156 4.63 -7.67 -0.79
N ALA A 157 5.39 -8.70 -1.21
CA ALA A 157 4.95 -9.68 -2.22
C ALA A 157 4.00 -10.76 -1.65
N THR A 158 2.83 -10.37 -1.12
CA THR A 158 1.78 -11.33 -0.74
C THR A 158 1.01 -11.79 -1.98
N LEU A 159 0.50 -13.03 -1.97
CA LEU A 159 -0.27 -13.59 -3.09
C LEU A 159 -1.45 -12.69 -3.50
N ILE A 160 -2.15 -12.11 -2.52
CA ILE A 160 -3.30 -11.22 -2.74
C ILE A 160 -2.85 -9.95 -3.46
N VAL A 161 -1.78 -9.31 -2.99
CA VAL A 161 -1.20 -8.11 -3.63
C VAL A 161 -0.75 -8.43 -5.06
N VAL A 162 -0.12 -9.58 -5.29
CA VAL A 162 0.29 -10.00 -6.64
C VAL A 162 -0.91 -10.16 -7.57
N ILE A 163 -2.00 -10.81 -7.11
CA ILE A 163 -3.23 -10.94 -7.92
C ILE A 163 -3.84 -9.56 -8.21
N ALA A 164 -3.91 -8.68 -7.22
CA ALA A 164 -4.42 -7.32 -7.39
C ALA A 164 -3.58 -6.54 -8.43
N LEU A 165 -2.25 -6.59 -8.32
CA LEU A 165 -1.33 -5.96 -9.26
C LEU A 165 -1.41 -6.58 -10.65
N MET A 166 -1.65 -7.88 -10.79
CA MET A 166 -1.88 -8.50 -12.10
C MET A 166 -3.13 -7.92 -12.76
N VAL A 167 -4.26 -7.86 -12.05
CA VAL A 167 -5.51 -7.29 -12.58
C VAL A 167 -5.32 -5.81 -12.94
N HIS A 168 -4.64 -5.07 -12.06
CA HIS A 168 -4.29 -3.68 -12.29
C HIS A 168 -3.42 -3.51 -13.54
N SER A 169 -2.33 -4.25 -13.66
CA SER A 169 -1.40 -4.17 -14.78
C SER A 169 -2.00 -4.60 -16.13
N ALA A 170 -2.89 -5.59 -16.15
CA ALA A 170 -3.66 -5.91 -17.36
C ALA A 170 -4.47 -4.70 -17.82
N SER A 171 -5.06 -3.99 -16.89
CA SER A 171 -5.89 -2.85 -17.22
C SER A 171 -5.10 -1.63 -17.70
N GLU A 172 -3.91 -1.42 -17.14
CA GLU A 172 -2.98 -0.40 -17.63
C GLU A 172 -2.47 -0.74 -19.03
N GLY A 173 -2.14 -2.02 -19.30
CA GLY A 173 -1.77 -2.47 -20.63
C GLY A 173 -2.86 -2.19 -21.66
N LEU A 174 -4.13 -2.39 -21.27
CA LEU A 174 -5.30 -2.07 -22.09
C LEU A 174 -5.44 -0.56 -22.32
N ALA A 175 -5.28 0.26 -21.28
CA ALA A 175 -5.34 1.71 -21.37
C ALA A 175 -4.21 2.28 -22.24
N LEU A 176 -2.97 1.81 -22.04
CA LEU A 176 -1.79 2.18 -22.82
C LEU A 176 -1.99 1.85 -24.30
N ALA A 177 -2.49 0.66 -24.61
CA ALA A 177 -2.79 0.27 -25.98
C ALA A 177 -3.84 1.18 -26.63
N ALA A 178 -4.92 1.51 -25.91
CA ALA A 178 -5.96 2.39 -26.42
C ALA A 178 -5.45 3.83 -26.63
N LEU A 179 -4.63 4.38 -25.71
CA LEU A 179 -4.07 5.73 -25.83
C LEU A 179 -3.08 5.83 -27.00
N LEU A 180 -2.20 4.84 -27.16
CA LEU A 180 -1.21 4.84 -28.24
C LEU A 180 -1.85 4.62 -29.61
N ASP A 181 -2.93 3.82 -29.70
CA ASP A 181 -3.72 3.64 -30.91
C ASP A 181 -4.36 4.96 -31.37
N VAL A 182 -4.95 5.73 -30.44
CA VAL A 182 -5.49 7.07 -30.71
C VAL A 182 -4.38 8.04 -31.14
N GLY A 183 -3.20 7.94 -30.53
CA GLY A 183 -2.04 8.76 -30.88
C GLY A 183 -1.28 8.35 -32.14
N GLY A 184 -1.66 7.23 -32.79
CA GLY A 184 -0.92 6.67 -33.93
C GLY A 184 0.52 6.24 -33.60
N GLN A 185 0.83 6.01 -32.32
CA GLN A 185 2.16 5.68 -31.83
C GLN A 185 2.39 4.15 -31.85
N ARG A 186 3.66 3.74 -31.95
CA ARG A 186 4.02 2.31 -31.91
C ARG A 186 3.86 1.78 -30.49
N LEU A 187 2.97 0.79 -30.30
CA LEU A 187 2.71 0.15 -29.00
C LEU A 187 3.94 -0.57 -28.42
N THR A 188 4.69 -1.27 -29.26
CA THR A 188 5.77 -2.18 -28.81
C THR A 188 6.82 -1.54 -27.90
N PRO A 189 7.48 -0.42 -28.24
CA PRO A 189 8.51 0.17 -27.38
C PRO A 189 7.94 0.60 -26.02
N TRP A 190 6.75 1.19 -26.00
CA TRP A 190 6.08 1.61 -24.77
C TRP A 190 5.67 0.44 -23.89
N LEU A 191 5.20 -0.64 -24.50
CA LEU A 191 4.84 -1.86 -23.78
C LEU A 191 6.07 -2.52 -23.15
N VAL A 192 7.22 -2.52 -23.84
CA VAL A 192 8.50 -3.03 -23.29
C VAL A 192 8.91 -2.19 -22.09
N VAL A 193 8.90 -0.86 -22.22
CA VAL A 193 9.25 0.05 -21.12
C VAL A 193 8.33 -0.16 -19.92
N ALA A 194 7.02 -0.28 -20.16
CA ALA A 194 6.05 -0.54 -19.10
C ALA A 194 6.23 -1.92 -18.45
N CYS A 195 6.66 -2.96 -19.19
CA CYS A 195 6.89 -4.29 -18.62
C CYS A 195 8.21 -4.37 -17.83
N VAL A 196 9.20 -3.57 -18.19
CA VAL A 196 10.50 -3.52 -17.50
C VAL A 196 10.44 -2.64 -16.25
N SER A 197 9.56 -1.65 -16.20
CA SER A 197 9.55 -0.69 -15.09
C SER A 197 9.29 -1.29 -13.69
N PRO A 198 8.45 -2.32 -13.47
CA PRO A 198 8.35 -2.96 -12.17
C PRO A 198 9.68 -3.59 -11.71
N ALA A 199 10.46 -4.18 -12.63
CA ALA A 199 11.80 -4.68 -12.30
C ALA A 199 12.73 -3.54 -11.87
N VAL A 200 12.69 -2.41 -12.55
CA VAL A 200 13.44 -1.20 -12.17
C VAL A 200 13.01 -0.72 -10.78
N GLY A 201 11.72 -0.79 -10.47
CA GLY A 201 11.18 -0.52 -9.15
C GLY A 201 11.77 -1.38 -8.04
N VAL A 202 11.76 -2.71 -8.24
CA VAL A 202 12.36 -3.67 -7.30
C VAL A 202 13.85 -3.38 -7.09
N LEU A 203 14.58 -3.10 -8.18
CA LEU A 203 16.00 -2.76 -8.11
C LEU A 203 16.25 -1.43 -7.38
N ALA A 204 15.42 -0.41 -7.62
CA ALA A 204 15.54 0.87 -6.93
C ALA A 204 15.29 0.73 -5.43
N ALA A 205 14.25 -0.02 -5.04
CA ALA A 205 13.92 -0.27 -3.64
C ALA A 205 15.00 -1.06 -2.89
N THR A 206 15.69 -1.97 -3.59
CA THR A 206 16.77 -2.78 -3.01
C THR A 206 18.09 -2.02 -2.89
N LEU A 207 18.37 -1.10 -3.82
CA LEU A 207 19.59 -0.29 -3.80
C LEU A 207 19.48 0.94 -2.89
N SER A 208 18.28 1.47 -2.67
CA SER A 208 18.04 2.67 -1.86
C SER A 208 16.93 2.42 -0.83
N PRO A 209 17.25 1.76 0.31
CA PRO A 209 16.26 1.56 1.37
C PRO A 209 15.74 2.91 1.84
N LEU A 210 14.44 3.10 1.70
CA LEU A 210 13.77 4.35 2.08
C LEU A 210 13.74 4.45 3.62
N PRO A 211 13.93 5.64 4.19
CA PRO A 211 13.71 5.86 5.61
C PRO A 211 12.26 5.46 5.95
N GLY A 212 12.06 4.77 7.08
CA GLY A 212 10.74 4.29 7.48
C GLY A 212 9.67 5.39 7.54
N GLN A 213 10.07 6.65 7.81
CA GLN A 213 9.16 7.80 7.82
C GLN A 213 8.68 8.22 6.42
N VAL A 214 9.44 7.92 5.37
CA VAL A 214 9.14 8.32 3.99
C VAL A 214 8.13 7.38 3.34
N VAL A 215 8.14 6.10 3.71
CA VAL A 215 7.24 5.06 3.20
C VAL A 215 5.76 5.45 3.31
N PRO A 216 5.21 5.81 4.49
CA PRO A 216 3.79 6.17 4.60
C PRO A 216 3.42 7.45 3.85
N ILE A 217 4.37 8.38 3.70
CA ILE A 217 4.16 9.61 2.91
C ILE A 217 4.03 9.27 1.43
N LEU A 218 4.91 8.41 0.92
CA LEU A 218 4.85 7.93 -0.47
C LEU A 218 3.59 7.11 -0.72
N LEU A 219 3.21 6.21 0.19
CA LEU A 219 1.96 5.44 0.08
C LEU A 219 0.74 6.36 0.05
N GLY A 220 0.71 7.39 0.90
CA GLY A 220 -0.32 8.43 0.85
C GLY A 220 -0.38 9.11 -0.52
N MET A 221 0.76 9.56 -1.04
CA MET A 221 0.84 10.18 -2.37
C MET A 221 0.36 9.26 -3.50
N VAL A 222 0.79 8.00 -3.51
CA VAL A 222 0.37 6.98 -4.49
C VAL A 222 -1.13 6.73 -4.40
N THR A 223 -1.68 6.65 -3.19
CA THR A 223 -3.13 6.53 -2.97
C THR A 223 -3.88 7.69 -3.62
N GLY A 224 -3.40 8.92 -3.42
CA GLY A 224 -4.01 10.11 -4.05
C GLY A 224 -3.99 10.08 -5.57
N VAL A 225 -2.85 9.69 -6.16
CA VAL A 225 -2.71 9.46 -7.60
C VAL A 225 -3.72 8.42 -8.09
N ALA A 226 -3.81 7.28 -7.40
CA ALA A 226 -4.66 6.16 -7.76
C ALA A 226 -6.16 6.49 -7.68
N VAL A 227 -6.57 7.23 -6.65
CA VAL A 227 -7.95 7.71 -6.52
C VAL A 227 -8.30 8.63 -7.69
N ARG A 228 -7.39 9.54 -8.08
CA ARG A 228 -7.66 10.48 -9.19
C ARG A 228 -7.77 9.78 -10.54
N THR A 229 -6.89 8.83 -10.83
CA THR A 229 -6.89 8.06 -12.08
C THR A 229 -8.13 7.19 -12.18
N ALA A 230 -8.52 6.53 -11.08
CA ALA A 230 -9.75 5.76 -11.00
C ALA A 230 -10.99 6.62 -11.28
N ILE A 231 -11.10 7.80 -10.65
CA ILE A 231 -12.22 8.72 -10.90
C ILE A 231 -12.23 9.19 -12.37
N ALA A 232 -11.06 9.47 -12.95
CA ALA A 232 -10.95 9.85 -14.36
C ALA A 232 -11.49 8.73 -15.27
N GLY A 233 -11.02 7.50 -15.04
CA GLY A 233 -11.41 6.33 -15.82
C GLY A 233 -12.91 6.04 -15.74
N MET A 234 -13.50 6.14 -14.55
CA MET A 234 -14.95 6.04 -14.37
C MET A 234 -15.72 7.14 -15.10
N HIS A 235 -15.26 8.39 -15.02
CA HIS A 235 -15.90 9.52 -15.71
C HIS A 235 -15.83 9.37 -17.24
N HIS A 236 -14.71 8.90 -17.78
CA HIS A 236 -14.57 8.61 -19.20
C HIS A 236 -15.45 7.43 -19.65
N ALA A 237 -15.59 6.40 -18.81
CA ALA A 237 -16.50 5.31 -19.10
C ALA A 237 -17.97 5.75 -19.07
N ALA A 238 -18.35 6.60 -18.11
CA ALA A 238 -19.71 7.13 -17.96
C ALA A 238 -20.11 8.06 -19.12
N SER A 239 -19.25 9.00 -19.50
CA SER A 239 -19.51 9.93 -20.61
C SER A 239 -19.63 9.25 -21.98
N ARG A 240 -18.99 8.08 -22.18
CA ARG A 240 -19.22 7.26 -23.37
C ARG A 240 -20.54 6.48 -23.31
N HIS A 241 -21.04 6.19 -22.12
CA HIS A 241 -22.31 5.50 -21.90
C HIS A 241 -23.50 6.35 -22.32
N GLU A 242 -23.47 7.67 -22.14
CA GLU A 242 -24.57 8.55 -22.59
C GLU A 242 -24.82 8.47 -24.11
N ARG A 243 -23.82 8.06 -24.90
CA ARG A 243 -23.94 7.89 -26.35
C ARG A 243 -24.14 6.44 -26.79
N ALA A 244 -23.89 5.47 -25.91
CA ALA A 244 -23.99 4.06 -26.21
C ALA A 244 -25.07 3.44 -25.33
N ILE A 245 -26.16 2.98 -25.94
CA ILE A 245 -27.22 2.22 -25.26
C ILE A 245 -26.60 0.90 -24.78
N VAL A 246 -25.99 0.91 -23.59
CA VAL A 246 -25.43 -0.31 -23.01
C VAL A 246 -26.54 -1.00 -22.25
N SER A 247 -26.68 -2.29 -22.51
CA SER A 247 -27.64 -3.16 -21.82
C SER A 247 -27.41 -3.11 -20.31
N LYS A 248 -28.47 -2.86 -19.54
CA LYS A 248 -28.49 -2.85 -18.05
C LYS A 248 -27.74 -4.05 -17.45
N ARG A 249 -27.78 -5.20 -18.13
CA ARG A 249 -27.08 -6.43 -17.73
C ARG A 249 -25.56 -6.26 -17.56
N HIS A 250 -24.91 -5.40 -18.35
CA HIS A 250 -23.48 -5.16 -18.21
C HIS A 250 -23.14 -4.29 -17.00
N LEU A 251 -24.04 -3.36 -16.64
CA LEU A 251 -23.89 -2.54 -15.45
C LEU A 251 -24.05 -3.40 -14.19
N ASP A 252 -25.04 -4.29 -14.18
CA ASP A 252 -25.29 -5.21 -13.06
C ASP A 252 -24.11 -6.15 -12.84
N VAL A 253 -23.53 -6.70 -13.92
CA VAL A 253 -22.33 -7.56 -13.84
C VAL A 253 -21.12 -6.77 -13.35
N ALA A 254 -20.91 -5.54 -13.82
CA ALA A 254 -19.80 -4.71 -13.36
C ALA A 254 -19.94 -4.36 -11.87
N ALA A 255 -21.14 -3.96 -11.44
CA ALA A 255 -21.45 -3.69 -10.04
C ALA A 255 -21.24 -4.95 -9.18
N ALA A 256 -21.71 -6.11 -9.64
CA ALA A 256 -21.53 -7.37 -8.93
C ALA A 256 -20.04 -7.74 -8.79
N ILE A 257 -19.22 -7.55 -9.83
CA ILE A 257 -17.78 -7.80 -9.76
C ILE A 257 -17.10 -6.87 -8.75
N VAL A 258 -17.45 -5.58 -8.75
CA VAL A 258 -16.88 -4.59 -7.81
C VAL A 258 -17.28 -4.91 -6.37
N VAL A 259 -18.55 -5.20 -6.13
CA VAL A 259 -19.06 -5.57 -4.80
C VAL A 259 -18.40 -6.86 -4.33
N THR A 260 -18.35 -7.89 -5.18
CA THR A 260 -17.74 -9.18 -4.84
C THR A 260 -16.25 -9.01 -4.56
N GLY A 261 -15.53 -8.25 -5.40
CA GLY A 261 -14.11 -7.94 -5.20
C GLY A 261 -13.86 -7.19 -3.89
N GLY A 262 -14.68 -6.19 -3.58
CA GLY A 262 -14.63 -5.46 -2.32
C GLY A 262 -14.91 -6.34 -1.10
N VAL A 263 -15.94 -7.18 -1.17
CA VAL A 263 -16.27 -8.14 -0.09
C VAL A 263 -15.15 -9.15 0.12
N VAL A 264 -14.58 -9.70 -0.95
CA VAL A 264 -13.45 -10.64 -0.87
C VAL A 264 -12.23 -9.96 -0.26
N LEU A 265 -11.93 -8.72 -0.66
CA LEU A 265 -10.79 -7.98 -0.11
C LEU A 265 -10.99 -7.71 1.40
N VAL A 266 -12.15 -7.19 1.78
CA VAL A 266 -12.49 -6.94 3.20
C VAL A 266 -12.49 -8.24 4.02
N GLY A 267 -13.04 -9.32 3.46
CA GLY A 267 -13.03 -10.64 4.09
C GLY A 267 -11.62 -11.19 4.27
N ALA A 268 -10.75 -11.04 3.27
CA ALA A 268 -9.35 -11.47 3.36
C ALA A 268 -8.57 -10.68 4.42
N TYR A 269 -8.80 -9.38 4.54
CA TYR A 269 -8.25 -8.57 5.62
C TYR A 269 -8.75 -9.04 7.00
N GLY A 270 -10.06 -9.28 7.14
CA GLY A 270 -10.64 -9.79 8.39
C GLY A 270 -10.04 -11.14 8.80
N VAL A 271 -9.95 -12.10 7.87
CA VAL A 271 -9.37 -13.43 8.15
C VAL A 271 -7.90 -13.35 8.53
N ARG A 272 -7.11 -12.50 7.87
CA ARG A 272 -5.69 -12.33 8.20
C ARG A 272 -5.50 -11.82 9.62
N THR A 273 -6.25 -10.79 10.01
CA THR A 273 -6.18 -10.26 11.38
C THR A 273 -6.57 -11.30 12.42
N HIS A 274 -7.51 -12.22 12.10
CA HIS A 274 -7.88 -13.30 13.00
C HIS A 274 -6.79 -14.39 13.09
N ARG A 275 -6.20 -14.77 11.95
CA ARG A 275 -5.18 -15.81 11.90
C ARG A 275 -3.88 -15.41 12.59
N GLU A 276 -3.47 -14.16 12.48
CA GLU A 276 -2.30 -13.65 13.23
C GLU A 276 -2.54 -13.74 14.75
N HIS A 277 -3.77 -13.53 15.23
CA HIS A 277 -4.11 -13.77 16.63
C HIS A 277 -4.02 -15.26 17.01
N ASP A 278 -4.46 -16.17 16.14
CA ASP A 278 -4.47 -17.62 16.40
C ASP A 278 -3.06 -18.25 16.35
N ASP A 279 -2.22 -17.85 15.39
CA ASP A 279 -0.85 -18.36 15.25
C ASP A 279 0.03 -17.91 16.43
N HIS A 280 -0.18 -16.69 16.95
CA HIS A 280 0.46 -16.23 18.18
C HIS A 280 -0.01 -16.99 19.42
N ALA A 281 -1.29 -17.39 19.47
CA ALA A 281 -1.81 -18.24 20.54
C ALA A 281 -1.25 -19.67 20.49
N ALA A 282 -1.13 -20.27 19.29
CA ALA A 282 -0.64 -21.63 19.10
C ALA A 282 0.88 -21.77 19.32
N ALA A 283 1.68 -20.79 18.85
CA ALA A 283 3.12 -20.76 19.10
C ALA A 283 3.46 -20.60 20.58
N SER A 284 2.61 -19.90 21.34
CA SER A 284 2.77 -19.75 22.80
C SER A 284 2.46 -21.04 23.58
N ALA A 285 1.69 -21.96 23.00
CA ALA A 285 1.27 -23.20 23.67
C ALA A 285 2.27 -24.38 23.48
N SER A 286 3.26 -24.26 22.59
CA SER A 286 4.11 -25.38 22.14
C SER A 286 5.57 -25.31 22.61
N GLY A 287 5.90 -24.42 23.55
CA GLY A 287 7.22 -24.39 24.19
C GLY A 287 7.46 -25.57 25.13
N THR A 288 7.97 -26.68 24.62
CA THR A 288 8.47 -27.81 25.42
C THR A 288 9.74 -27.39 26.18
N PRO A 289 9.77 -27.41 27.52
CA PRO A 289 10.94 -27.01 28.30
C PRO A 289 12.01 -28.10 28.21
N THR A 290 13.05 -27.89 27.41
CA THR A 290 14.26 -28.71 27.42
C THR A 290 15.24 -28.14 28.45
N ALA A 291 15.47 -28.87 29.53
CA ALA A 291 16.44 -28.53 30.57
C ALA A 291 17.81 -29.14 30.24
N ALA A 292 18.86 -28.33 30.22
CA ALA A 292 20.17 -28.65 30.81
C ALA A 292 21.12 -27.43 30.78
N PRO A 293 22.02 -27.29 31.77
CA PRO A 293 22.86 -26.12 31.99
C PRO A 293 24.23 -26.25 31.31
N THR A 294 24.93 -25.14 31.08
CA THR A 294 26.34 -24.85 31.48
C THR A 294 26.76 -23.51 30.88
N SER A 295 27.48 -22.74 31.68
CA SER A 295 27.93 -21.35 31.54
C SER A 295 28.87 -21.02 30.37
N THR A 296 28.92 -19.71 30.04
CA THR A 296 29.95 -18.90 29.31
C THR A 296 29.39 -18.28 27.99
N PRO A 297 29.81 -17.08 27.52
CA PRO A 297 30.32 -15.85 28.14
C PRO A 297 29.31 -14.68 28.03
N ALA A 298 29.60 -13.55 28.67
CA ALA A 298 28.77 -12.33 28.63
C ALA A 298 28.62 -11.78 27.20
N ALA A 299 27.54 -12.19 26.52
CA ALA A 299 27.07 -11.56 25.30
C ALA A 299 26.57 -10.17 25.66
N THR A 300 27.09 -9.15 24.97
CA THR A 300 26.55 -7.79 25.00
C THR A 300 25.08 -7.90 24.57
N ALA A 301 24.17 -7.80 25.53
CA ALA A 301 22.75 -7.96 25.28
C ALA A 301 22.33 -6.90 24.26
N SER A 302 21.86 -7.36 23.08
CA SER A 302 21.26 -6.47 22.10
C SER A 302 20.17 -5.64 22.78
N PRO A 303 20.13 -4.32 22.57
CA PRO A 303 19.12 -3.46 23.18
C PRO A 303 17.73 -3.96 22.80
N MET A 304 16.89 -4.23 23.79
CA MET A 304 15.55 -4.79 23.61
C MET A 304 14.69 -3.84 22.78
N THR A 305 14.18 -4.27 21.63
CA THR A 305 13.32 -3.42 20.80
C THR A 305 11.89 -3.35 21.34
N ARG A 306 11.08 -2.43 20.81
CA ARG A 306 9.66 -2.32 21.20
C ARG A 306 8.86 -3.58 20.85
N ALA A 307 9.17 -4.22 19.73
CA ALA A 307 8.55 -5.47 19.34
C ALA A 307 8.90 -6.57 20.35
N ASP A 308 10.18 -6.68 20.72
CA ASP A 308 10.66 -7.65 21.71
C ASP A 308 9.99 -7.45 23.08
N LEU A 309 9.81 -6.20 23.51
CA LEU A 309 9.08 -5.84 24.72
C LEU A 309 7.63 -6.33 24.66
N GLY A 310 6.94 -6.10 23.54
CA GLY A 310 5.55 -6.53 23.35
C GLY A 310 5.41 -8.05 23.41
N THR A 311 6.32 -8.77 22.75
CA THR A 311 6.39 -10.23 22.82
C THR A 311 6.72 -10.72 24.23
N ALA A 312 7.64 -10.05 24.95
CA ALA A 312 7.99 -10.40 26.32
C ALA A 312 6.82 -10.22 27.29
N VAL A 313 6.05 -9.13 27.18
CA VAL A 313 4.85 -8.89 27.99
C VAL A 313 3.72 -9.86 27.65
N ALA A 314 3.48 -10.10 26.35
CA ALA A 314 2.43 -11.02 25.89
C ALA A 314 2.69 -12.48 26.27
N SER A 315 3.96 -12.90 26.25
CA SER A 315 4.37 -14.24 26.71
C SER A 315 4.47 -14.36 28.24
N GLY A 316 4.25 -13.28 28.99
CA GLY A 316 4.42 -13.26 30.45
C GLY A 316 5.88 -13.36 30.92
N ARG A 317 6.86 -13.28 30.00
CA ARG A 317 8.30 -13.22 30.35
C ARG A 317 8.66 -11.95 31.09
N MET A 318 7.89 -10.88 30.92
CA MET A 318 8.06 -9.62 31.62
C MET A 318 6.73 -9.20 32.24
N SER A 319 6.69 -9.08 33.56
CA SER A 319 5.47 -8.69 34.25
C SER A 319 5.19 -7.19 34.08
N LEU A 320 3.94 -6.77 34.28
CA LEU A 320 3.60 -5.35 34.30
C LEU A 320 4.46 -4.57 35.32
N ALA A 321 4.76 -5.18 36.48
CA ALA A 321 5.60 -4.55 37.49
C ALA A 321 7.05 -4.37 37.02
N ASP A 322 7.57 -5.28 36.20
CA ASP A 322 8.93 -5.16 35.64
C ASP A 322 8.98 -4.07 34.56
N VAL A 323 7.95 -3.99 33.71
CA VAL A 323 7.81 -2.91 32.71
C VAL A 323 7.74 -1.56 33.41
N LEU A 324 6.96 -1.45 34.48
CA LEU A 324 6.80 -0.23 35.27
C LEU A 324 7.99 0.07 36.19
N ARG A 325 9.05 -0.74 36.22
CA ARG A 325 10.29 -0.43 36.95
C ARG A 325 11.46 -0.07 36.03
N ASP A 326 11.34 -0.33 34.74
CA ASP A 326 12.38 -0.04 33.75
C ASP A 326 12.38 1.45 33.37
N ASP A 327 13.02 2.26 34.22
CA ASP A 327 13.15 3.70 34.02
C ASP A 327 14.22 4.03 32.97
N GLY A 328 13.84 4.73 31.89
CA GLY A 328 14.75 5.19 30.84
C GLY A 328 15.11 4.15 29.76
N GLY A 329 14.60 2.92 29.88
CA GLY A 329 14.70 1.87 28.87
C GLY A 329 13.74 2.06 27.69
N VAL A 330 13.60 1.02 26.87
CA VAL A 330 12.59 1.02 25.78
C VAL A 330 11.18 0.96 26.35
N ALA A 331 10.98 0.38 27.55
CA ALA A 331 9.68 0.35 28.22
C ALA A 331 9.17 1.75 28.59
N GLY A 332 10.06 2.62 29.08
CA GLY A 332 9.74 3.98 29.53
C GLY A 332 9.01 4.84 28.49
N ARG A 333 9.46 4.76 27.23
CA ARG A 333 8.91 5.54 26.09
C ARG A 333 7.63 4.96 25.49
N VAL A 334 7.13 3.84 26.00
CA VAL A 334 5.96 3.16 25.45
C VAL A 334 4.72 3.58 26.23
N GLY A 335 3.60 3.78 25.52
CA GLY A 335 2.33 4.14 26.14
C GLY A 335 1.80 3.03 27.06
N VAL A 336 1.32 3.40 28.24
CA VAL A 336 0.83 2.43 29.26
C VAL A 336 -0.34 1.60 28.71
N LEU A 337 -1.23 2.23 27.94
CA LEU A 337 -2.33 1.53 27.27
C LEU A 337 -1.84 0.45 26.29
N TRP A 338 -0.72 0.69 25.60
CA TRP A 338 -0.13 -0.29 24.69
C TRP A 338 0.38 -1.50 25.49
N VAL A 339 1.08 -1.27 26.60
CA VAL A 339 1.59 -2.35 27.48
C VAL A 339 0.43 -3.18 28.02
N LEU A 340 -0.60 -2.53 28.55
CA LEU A 340 -1.77 -3.21 29.11
C LEU A 340 -2.50 -4.06 28.07
N ARG A 341 -2.58 -3.62 26.80
CA ARG A 341 -3.20 -4.39 25.72
C ARG A 341 -2.41 -5.63 25.29
N HIS A 342 -1.12 -5.68 25.63
CA HIS A 342 -0.28 -6.84 25.39
C HIS A 342 -0.30 -7.82 26.56
N LEU A 343 -0.91 -7.48 27.70
CA LEU A 343 -1.07 -8.45 28.78
C LEU A 343 -2.11 -9.51 28.36
N PRO A 344 -1.87 -10.79 28.70
CA PRO A 344 -2.84 -11.84 28.45
C PRO A 344 -4.19 -11.49 29.11
N ASP A 345 -5.29 -11.76 28.41
CA ASP A 345 -6.66 -11.50 28.86
C ASP A 345 -7.06 -10.02 29.05
N TYR A 346 -6.24 -9.08 28.55
CA TYR A 346 -6.48 -7.64 28.59
C TYR A 346 -6.77 -7.03 27.21
N GLY A 347 -8.01 -7.16 26.76
CA GLY A 347 -8.49 -6.42 25.59
C GLY A 347 -8.56 -4.89 25.81
N SER A 348 -8.68 -4.13 24.71
CA SER A 348 -8.69 -2.66 24.72
C SER A 348 -9.66 -2.02 25.72
N ALA A 349 -10.86 -2.59 25.87
CA ALA A 349 -11.87 -2.09 26.79
C ALA A 349 -11.46 -2.27 28.26
N ARG A 350 -10.88 -3.42 28.60
CA ARG A 350 -10.45 -3.75 29.97
C ARG A 350 -9.20 -2.96 30.37
N ALA A 351 -8.26 -2.79 29.43
CA ALA A 351 -7.09 -1.94 29.61
C ALA A 351 -7.50 -0.48 29.86
N ALA A 352 -8.47 0.04 29.08
CA ALA A 352 -8.98 1.39 29.27
C ALA A 352 -9.73 1.56 30.61
N ALA A 353 -10.49 0.55 31.05
CA ALA A 353 -11.17 0.56 32.35
C ALA A 353 -10.16 0.52 33.52
N LEU A 354 -9.07 -0.24 33.38
CA LEU A 354 -8.00 -0.30 34.38
C LEU A 354 -7.29 1.05 34.53
N LEU A 355 -6.94 1.71 33.42
CA LEU A 355 -6.33 3.04 33.45
C LEU A 355 -7.25 4.06 34.14
N ALA A 356 -8.55 4.04 33.79
CA ALA A 356 -9.54 4.91 34.43
C ALA A 356 -9.66 4.64 35.94
N ALA A 357 -9.65 3.37 36.36
CA ALA A 357 -9.69 3.00 37.78
C ALA A 357 -8.42 3.39 38.55
N ALA A 358 -7.26 3.40 37.87
CA ALA A 358 -5.99 3.83 38.43
C ALA A 358 -5.77 5.35 38.38
N GLY A 359 -6.68 6.12 37.73
CA GLY A 359 -6.56 7.56 37.55
C GLY A 359 -5.51 7.99 36.52
N VAL A 360 -5.10 7.11 35.61
CA VAL A 360 -4.02 7.34 34.65
C VAL A 360 -4.57 7.75 33.28
N ASP A 361 -4.03 8.81 32.67
CA ASP A 361 -4.44 9.27 31.34
C ASP A 361 -4.06 8.22 30.26
N ARG A 362 -4.94 8.04 29.26
CA ARG A 362 -4.76 7.03 28.20
C ARG A 362 -3.53 7.27 27.32
N ARG A 363 -3.01 8.49 27.29
CA ARG A 363 -1.84 8.90 26.50
C ARG A 363 -0.54 8.87 27.29
N SER A 364 -0.59 8.62 28.60
CA SER A 364 0.60 8.56 29.47
C SER A 364 1.58 7.50 28.98
N GLN A 365 2.86 7.83 28.97
CA GLN A 365 3.95 6.87 28.79
C GLN A 365 4.33 6.26 30.15
N VAL A 366 5.07 5.15 30.14
CA VAL A 366 5.50 4.50 31.38
C VAL A 366 6.38 5.44 32.21
N ASP A 367 7.30 6.18 31.57
CA ASP A 367 8.18 7.14 32.25
C ASP A 367 7.41 8.33 32.87
N ASP A 368 6.24 8.67 32.33
CA ASP A 368 5.41 9.78 32.83
C ASP A 368 4.68 9.43 34.13
N LEU A 369 4.57 8.14 34.48
CA LEU A 369 3.83 7.70 35.65
C LEU A 369 4.57 8.00 36.94
N ASP A 370 3.90 8.67 37.87
CA ASP A 370 4.45 8.87 39.21
C ASP A 370 4.39 7.57 40.05
N SER A 371 5.07 7.57 41.21
CA SER A 371 5.10 6.39 42.08
C SER A 371 3.72 5.98 42.61
N ARG A 372 2.77 6.91 42.73
CA ARG A 372 1.40 6.63 43.19
C ARG A 372 0.59 5.97 42.08
N GLU A 373 0.67 6.46 40.86
CA GLU A 373 0.02 5.91 39.67
C GLU A 373 0.53 4.52 39.34
N ARG A 374 1.86 4.30 39.38
CA ARG A 374 2.45 2.97 39.21
C ARG A 374 1.94 1.99 40.27
N SER A 375 1.88 2.42 41.53
CA SER A 375 1.35 1.61 42.63
C SER A 375 -0.14 1.33 42.48
N ALA A 376 -0.93 2.33 42.03
CA ALA A 376 -2.36 2.19 41.78
C ALA A 376 -2.63 1.22 40.64
N LEU A 377 -1.86 1.28 39.55
CA LEU A 377 -1.94 0.34 38.43
C LEU A 377 -1.61 -1.09 38.87
N ILE A 378 -0.53 -1.29 39.62
CA ILE A 378 -0.15 -2.62 40.14
C ILE A 378 -1.22 -3.16 41.09
N LYS A 379 -1.83 -2.31 41.92
CA LYS A 379 -2.89 -2.70 42.86
C LYS A 379 -4.22 -2.99 42.17
N ALA A 380 -4.56 -2.21 41.14
CA ALA A 380 -5.77 -2.38 40.35
C ALA A 380 -5.66 -3.55 39.37
N PHE A 381 -4.43 -3.90 38.95
CA PHE A 381 -4.17 -5.10 38.18
C PHE A 381 -4.54 -6.32 39.05
N PRO A 382 -5.62 -7.04 38.72
CA PRO A 382 -6.04 -8.19 39.49
C PRO A 382 -4.90 -9.20 39.53
N ARG A 383 -4.60 -9.73 40.72
CA ARG A 383 -3.96 -11.05 40.81
C ARG A 383 -4.92 -12.00 40.08
N SER A 384 -4.64 -12.33 38.84
CA SER A 384 -5.60 -13.05 38.01
C SER A 384 -5.89 -14.43 38.59
N THR A 385 -7.17 -14.61 38.92
CA THR A 385 -7.99 -15.80 38.69
C THR A 385 -7.66 -17.07 39.48
N THR A 386 -8.22 -17.17 40.69
CA THR A 386 -9.02 -18.35 40.99
C THR A 386 -10.20 -18.33 40.02
N VAL A 387 -10.21 -19.23 39.03
CA VAL A 387 -11.34 -19.45 38.14
C VAL A 387 -12.50 -20.00 38.99
N PRO A 388 -13.61 -19.27 39.20
CA PRO A 388 -14.76 -19.82 39.89
C PRO A 388 -15.53 -20.67 38.88
N GLY A 389 -15.24 -21.98 38.80
CA GLY A 389 -16.00 -22.83 37.87
C GLY A 389 -15.52 -24.23 37.53
N ARG A 390 -14.38 -24.74 38.03
CA ARG A 390 -14.05 -26.17 37.91
C ARG A 390 -14.22 -26.86 39.26
N ARG A 391 -15.34 -27.58 39.43
CA ARG A 391 -15.46 -28.60 40.49
C ARG A 391 -14.60 -29.82 40.11
N PRO A 392 -14.03 -30.54 41.09
CA PRO A 392 -13.23 -31.74 40.86
C PRO A 392 -14.02 -32.85 40.17
#